data_AF-A0A5S6QL80-F1
#
_entry.id   AF-A0A5S6QL80-F1
#
_cell.length_a   1.000
_cell.length_b   1.000
_cell.length_c   1.000
_cell.angle_alpha   90.00
_cell.angle_beta   90.00
_cell.angle_gamma   90.00
#
_symmetry.space_group_name_H-M   'P 1'
#
loop_
_entity.id
_entity.type
_entity.pdbx_description
1 polymer ?
#
loop_
_entity_poly.entity_id
_entity_poly.type
_entity_poly.pdbx_seq_one_letter_code
_entity_poly.pdbx_strand_id
1 'polypeptide(L)'
;MRGLALVVLLSIIDESTTTDCTFGLWHLWASCSVTCGHGNQLRTRSVTSRSQSLREKHACAVQSVDIRNCTMEDCPIGCDVSEWEPWTECSVTCGRGTMYRKRTLVSSPANSTSVCPPLEQLRSCKLQECEADNLSVMYCRGRMDGNYGYAENPCNEKYYSCVGYVYQRRTCPPGLIFNMVKDRCVFLKDVPECLRASSGRCLSKRRHLLQLCAFGILVAQLLSCARMY
;
A
#
# COMPACT_ATOMS: atom_id res chain seq x y z
N MET A 1 40.86 57.90 71.21
CA MET A 1 39.39 58.07 71.24
C MET A 1 38.95 58.22 69.77
N ARG A 2 38.42 57.15 69.17
CA ARG A 2 36.99 56.88 68.88
C ARG A 2 36.53 57.46 67.52
N GLY A 3 35.90 56.61 66.69
CA GLY A 3 35.15 56.95 65.47
C GLY A 3 35.69 56.22 64.22
N LEU A 4 35.40 54.94 63.95
CA LEU A 4 34.17 54.29 63.47
C LEU A 4 33.60 54.80 62.14
N ALA A 5 33.39 53.85 61.22
CA ALA A 5 32.56 53.83 60.00
C ALA A 5 33.10 54.64 58.79
N LEU A 6 33.12 54.16 57.55
CA LEU A 6 32.20 53.23 56.90
C LEU A 6 32.95 52.50 55.76
N VAL A 7 33.18 51.20 55.89
CA VAL A 7 33.63 50.35 54.78
C VAL A 7 32.38 50.03 53.97
N VAL A 8 32.21 50.67 52.81
CA VAL A 8 31.20 50.26 51.83
C VAL A 8 31.72 48.99 51.17
N LEU A 9 31.45 47.85 51.81
CA LEU A 9 31.52 46.54 51.17
C LEU A 9 30.46 46.55 50.06
N LEU A 10 30.93 46.68 48.81
CA LEU A 10 30.21 46.16 47.65
C LEU A 10 30.10 44.64 47.88
N SER A 11 29.04 44.23 48.57
CA SER A 11 28.60 42.85 48.59
C SER A 11 28.23 42.49 47.15
N ILE A 12 29.17 41.78 46.53
CA ILE A 12 28.99 41.00 45.31
C ILE A 12 27.65 40.29 45.45
N ILE A 13 26.74 40.58 44.53
CA ILE A 13 25.49 39.87 44.35
C ILE A 13 25.87 38.51 43.76
N ASP A 14 26.36 37.61 44.59
CA ASP A 14 26.50 36.19 44.24
C ASP A 14 25.38 35.42 44.93
N GLU A 15 24.17 35.61 44.40
CA GLU A 15 23.12 34.65 44.60
C GLU A 15 22.67 34.25 43.20
N SER A 16 23.43 33.34 42.60
CA SER A 16 22.90 32.49 41.54
C SER A 16 21.52 32.03 41.99
N THR A 17 20.46 32.51 41.33
CA THR A 17 19.11 32.05 41.58
C THR A 17 19.06 30.59 41.18
N THR A 18 19.39 29.68 42.10
CA THR A 18 19.21 28.24 41.94
C THR A 18 17.71 28.03 41.74
N THR A 19 17.31 27.89 40.49
CA THR A 19 15.95 27.58 40.11
C THR A 19 15.68 26.19 40.67
N ASP A 20 14.97 26.09 41.80
CA ASP A 20 14.78 24.82 42.50
C ASP A 20 13.71 23.97 41.80
N CYS A 21 14.10 23.44 40.64
CA CYS A 21 13.31 22.48 39.90
C CYS A 21 13.50 21.11 40.56
N THR A 22 12.43 20.56 41.14
CA THR A 22 12.44 19.16 41.55
C THR A 22 11.96 18.30 40.40
N PHE A 23 12.64 17.18 40.16
CA PHE A 23 12.33 16.30 39.05
C PHE A 23 12.04 14.89 39.53
N GLY A 24 11.19 14.19 38.79
CA GLY A 24 10.99 12.75 38.92
C GLY A 24 12.15 11.96 38.29
N LEU A 25 12.00 10.63 38.28
CA LEU A 25 12.94 9.76 37.60
C LEU A 25 12.96 10.01 36.09
N TRP A 26 14.14 9.83 35.49
CA TRP A 26 14.27 9.77 34.05
C TRP A 26 13.52 8.56 33.49
N HIS A 27 12.77 8.79 32.41
CA HIS A 27 12.33 7.71 31.55
C HIS A 27 13.52 7.07 30.84
N LEU A 28 13.31 5.86 30.32
CA LEU A 28 14.28 5.20 29.47
C LEU A 28 14.55 6.04 28.23
N TRP A 29 15.77 5.92 27.71
CA TRP A 29 16.10 6.51 26.42
C TRP A 29 15.20 5.94 25.32
N ALA A 30 14.66 6.84 24.51
CA ALA A 30 14.01 6.47 23.26
C ALA A 30 15.01 5.82 22.30
N SER A 31 14.49 5.11 21.30
CA SER A 31 15.29 4.61 20.19
C SER A 31 16.08 5.72 19.51
N CYS A 32 17.21 5.36 18.89
CA CYS A 32 18.01 6.30 18.13
C CYS A 32 17.17 6.92 17.01
N SER A 33 17.35 8.22 16.74
CA SER A 33 16.63 8.93 15.69
C SER A 33 16.91 8.40 14.28
N VAL A 34 17.97 7.59 14.15
CA VAL A 34 18.40 6.93 12.93
C VAL A 34 18.53 5.43 13.16
N THR A 35 18.41 4.65 12.10
CA THR A 35 18.64 3.19 12.11
C THR A 35 20.08 2.82 11.74
N CYS A 36 20.85 3.75 11.16
CA CYS A 36 22.25 3.61 10.79
C CYS A 36 22.96 4.98 10.93
N GLY A 37 24.29 4.99 11.04
CA GLY A 37 25.09 6.21 11.17
C GLY A 37 24.90 6.92 12.51
N HIS A 38 25.05 8.25 12.50
CA HIS A 38 24.99 9.06 13.71
C HIS A 38 23.63 9.73 13.86
N GLY A 39 23.06 9.65 15.07
CA GLY A 39 21.82 10.32 15.41
C GLY A 39 21.75 10.67 16.89
N ASN A 40 20.54 10.94 17.35
CA ASN A 40 20.28 11.34 18.74
C ASN A 40 19.24 10.45 19.39
N GLN A 41 19.41 10.20 20.68
CA GLN A 41 18.38 9.64 21.54
C GLN A 41 17.85 10.71 22.47
N LEU A 42 16.56 10.63 22.77
CA LEU A 42 15.87 11.53 23.68
C LEU A 42 15.47 10.75 24.93
N ARG A 43 15.59 11.37 26.10
CA ARG A 43 14.86 10.95 27.29
C ARG A 43 14.21 12.15 27.94
N THR A 44 13.15 11.90 28.68
CA THR A 44 12.40 12.92 29.41
C THR A 44 12.23 12.52 30.87
N ARG A 45 12.02 13.50 31.74
CA ARG A 45 11.63 13.31 33.14
C ARG A 45 10.51 14.27 33.49
N SER A 46 9.69 13.92 34.47
CA SER A 46 8.64 14.82 34.95
C SER A 46 9.22 15.93 35.82
N VAL A 47 8.67 17.14 35.72
CA VAL A 47 8.93 18.24 36.67
C VAL A 47 7.91 18.14 37.80
N THR A 48 8.40 18.02 39.03
CA THR A 48 7.58 17.79 40.24
C THR A 48 7.28 19.07 41.01
N SER A 49 8.09 20.13 40.91
CA SER A 49 7.81 21.43 41.54
C SER A 49 7.11 22.42 40.58
N ARG A 50 6.10 23.11 41.10
CA ARG A 50 5.38 24.21 40.43
C ARG A 50 6.02 25.53 40.83
N SER A 51 6.92 26.06 40.00
CA SER A 51 7.33 27.46 40.13
C SER A 51 6.16 28.39 39.79
N GLN A 52 6.11 29.57 40.42
CA GLN A 52 5.00 30.52 40.26
C GLN A 52 5.20 31.42 39.03
N SER A 53 6.44 31.64 38.58
CA SER A 53 6.73 32.50 37.42
C SER A 53 6.81 31.70 36.09
N LEU A 54 6.39 32.32 34.99
CA LEU A 54 6.46 31.73 33.65
C LEU A 54 7.91 31.45 33.20
N ARG A 55 8.87 32.29 33.63
CA ARG A 55 10.28 32.17 33.29
C ARG A 55 10.92 30.94 33.91
N GLU A 56 10.63 30.67 35.18
CA GLU A 56 11.14 29.49 35.88
C GLU A 56 10.51 28.20 35.36
N LYS A 57 9.22 28.22 34.96
CA LYS A 57 8.56 27.07 34.31
C LYS A 57 9.26 26.68 33.01
N HIS A 58 9.63 27.67 32.19
CA HIS A 58 10.37 27.42 30.95
C HIS A 58 11.76 26.85 31.24
N ALA A 59 12.48 27.40 32.23
CA ALA A 59 13.79 26.90 32.64
C ALA A 59 13.74 25.43 33.10
N CYS A 60 12.78 25.06 33.94
CA CYS A 60 12.61 23.66 34.37
C CYS A 60 12.22 22.72 33.22
N ALA A 61 11.43 23.20 32.24
CA ALA A 61 11.04 22.40 31.08
C ALA A 61 12.22 22.07 30.15
N VAL A 62 13.17 23.00 29.96
CA VAL A 62 14.38 22.70 29.18
C VAL A 62 15.23 21.63 29.89
N GLN A 63 15.30 21.67 31.22
CA GLN A 63 16.02 20.68 32.03
C GLN A 63 15.27 19.35 32.21
N SER A 64 14.03 19.22 31.72
CA SER A 64 13.25 17.98 31.78
C SER A 64 13.47 17.08 30.55
N VAL A 65 14.30 17.53 29.61
CA VAL A 65 14.65 16.84 28.37
C VAL A 65 16.16 16.69 28.30
N ASP A 66 16.61 15.51 27.93
CA ASP A 66 18.03 15.24 27.72
C ASP A 66 18.23 14.54 26.38
N ILE A 67 19.29 14.93 25.68
CA ILE A 67 19.63 14.46 24.34
C ILE A 67 21.06 13.95 24.38
N ARG A 68 21.26 12.73 23.89
CA ARG A 68 22.60 12.18 23.70
C ARG A 68 22.79 11.69 22.28
N ASN A 69 24.03 11.72 21.83
CA ASN A 69 24.39 11.11 20.55
C ASN A 69 24.29 9.58 20.65
N CYS A 70 23.82 8.96 19.58
CA CYS A 70 23.88 7.53 19.34
C CYS A 70 24.61 7.27 18.02
N THR A 71 25.41 6.21 18.00
CA THR A 71 26.08 5.73 16.79
C THR A 71 25.56 4.33 16.51
N MET A 72 24.97 4.17 15.34
CA MET A 72 24.53 2.90 14.77
C MET A 72 25.58 2.42 13.74
N GLU A 73 25.37 1.25 13.14
CA GLU A 73 26.23 0.76 12.05
C GLU A 73 26.24 1.72 10.87
N ASP A 74 27.33 1.72 10.09
CA ASP A 74 27.46 2.59 8.92
C ASP A 74 26.29 2.42 7.96
N CYS A 75 25.77 3.53 7.45
CA CYS A 75 24.67 3.45 6.52
C CYS A 75 25.12 2.90 5.16
N PRO A 76 24.27 2.09 4.49
CA PRO A 76 24.56 1.62 3.14
C PRO A 76 24.69 2.82 2.19
N ILE A 77 25.84 2.90 1.52
CA ILE A 77 26.17 3.99 0.57
C ILE A 77 25.40 3.81 -0.75
N GLY A 78 25.08 2.56 -1.09
CA GLY A 78 24.39 2.16 -2.31
C GLY A 78 23.04 1.49 -2.04
N CYS A 79 22.41 1.06 -3.12
CA CYS A 79 21.16 0.31 -3.05
C CYS A 79 21.44 -1.18 -3.21
N ASP A 80 21.13 -1.97 -2.20
CA ASP A 80 21.06 -3.42 -2.37
C ASP A 80 19.69 -3.80 -2.89
N VAL A 81 19.66 -4.66 -3.90
CA VAL A 81 18.44 -5.14 -4.56
C VAL A 81 18.40 -6.66 -4.49
N SER A 82 17.19 -7.21 -4.42
CA SER A 82 17.01 -8.66 -4.40
C SER A 82 17.43 -9.28 -5.72
N GLU A 83 17.50 -10.62 -5.73
CA GLU A 83 17.48 -11.35 -6.99
C GLU A 83 16.21 -11.04 -7.79
N TRP A 84 16.31 -11.22 -9.10
CA TRP A 84 15.17 -11.06 -9.99
C TRP A 84 14.16 -12.18 -9.75
N GLU A 85 12.88 -11.82 -9.73
CA GLU A 85 11.83 -12.80 -9.92
C GLU A 85 11.98 -13.47 -11.31
N PRO A 86 11.47 -14.71 -11.46
CA PRO A 86 11.39 -15.34 -12.76
C PRO A 86 10.67 -14.45 -13.79
N TRP A 87 11.08 -14.56 -15.05
CA TRP A 87 10.34 -13.91 -16.13
C TRP A 87 8.89 -14.42 -16.19
N THR A 88 7.96 -13.50 -16.41
CA THR A 88 6.59 -13.89 -16.77
C THR A 88 6.57 -14.65 -18.09
N GLU A 89 5.47 -15.33 -18.36
CA GLU A 89 5.18 -15.81 -19.71
C GLU A 89 5.19 -14.66 -20.73
N CYS A 90 5.38 -15.02 -22.00
CA CYS A 90 5.31 -14.08 -23.10
C CYS A 90 3.90 -13.46 -23.17
N SER A 91 3.80 -12.16 -23.41
CA SER A 91 2.52 -11.45 -23.52
C SER A 91 1.67 -11.88 -24.71
N VAL A 92 2.19 -12.77 -25.57
CA VAL A 92 1.49 -13.42 -26.68
C VAL A 92 1.58 -14.93 -26.58
N THR A 93 0.64 -15.62 -27.22
CA THR A 93 0.73 -17.07 -27.47
C THR A 93 1.38 -17.43 -28.81
N CYS A 94 1.53 -16.48 -29.73
CA CYS A 94 2.19 -16.64 -31.03
C CYS A 94 2.78 -15.29 -31.48
N GLY A 95 3.75 -15.32 -32.38
CA GLY A 95 4.38 -14.13 -32.94
C GLY A 95 5.29 -13.40 -31.96
N ARG A 96 5.29 -12.07 -32.01
CA ARG A 96 6.17 -11.22 -31.19
C ARG A 96 5.41 -10.63 -29.99
N GLY A 97 6.03 -10.71 -28.82
CA GLY A 97 5.51 -10.12 -27.58
C GLY A 97 6.63 -9.69 -26.62
N THR A 98 6.27 -9.55 -25.36
CA THR A 98 7.15 -9.10 -24.28
C THR A 98 6.95 -9.94 -23.02
N MET A 99 8.03 -10.20 -22.30
CA MET A 99 8.03 -10.75 -20.94
C MET A 99 8.49 -9.66 -19.95
N TYR A 100 8.02 -9.76 -18.72
CA TYR A 100 8.30 -8.82 -17.63
C TYR A 100 8.95 -9.57 -16.46
N ARG A 101 9.80 -8.89 -15.70
CA ARG A 101 10.22 -9.34 -14.37
C ARG A 101 10.46 -8.15 -13.47
N LYS A 102 10.42 -8.39 -12.17
CA LYS A 102 10.68 -7.39 -11.13
C LYS A 102 11.61 -7.94 -10.06
N ARG A 103 12.17 -7.03 -9.28
CA ARG A 103 12.93 -7.30 -8.05
C ARG A 103 12.62 -6.20 -7.04
N THR A 104 12.94 -6.44 -5.78
CA THR A 104 12.68 -5.49 -4.70
C THR A 104 13.95 -4.79 -4.24
N LEU A 105 13.77 -3.60 -3.67
CA LEU A 105 14.82 -2.89 -2.96
C LEU A 105 14.98 -3.52 -1.58
N VAL A 106 16.19 -3.96 -1.24
CA VAL A 106 16.54 -4.55 0.07
C VAL A 106 17.02 -3.46 1.02
N SER A 107 17.90 -2.58 0.55
CA SER A 107 18.40 -1.43 1.33
C SER A 107 18.30 -0.15 0.49
N SER A 108 17.78 0.91 1.10
CA SER A 108 17.76 2.24 0.49
C SER A 108 19.08 2.95 0.77
N PRO A 109 19.58 3.77 -0.17
CA PRO A 109 20.81 4.49 0.04
C PRO A 109 20.62 5.57 1.12
N ALA A 110 21.66 5.79 1.92
CA ALA A 110 21.68 6.87 2.92
C ALA A 110 21.63 8.27 2.28
N ASN A 111 22.18 8.38 1.07
CA ASN A 111 22.35 9.64 0.36
C ASN A 111 21.36 9.74 -0.79
N SER A 112 20.74 10.91 -0.94
CA SER A 112 19.79 11.22 -2.00
C SER A 112 20.39 11.27 -3.41
N THR A 113 21.72 11.25 -3.53
CA THR A 113 22.45 11.28 -4.81
C THR A 113 22.66 9.91 -5.43
N SER A 114 22.46 8.82 -4.68
CA SER A 114 22.70 7.46 -5.17
C SER A 114 21.49 6.98 -5.98
N VAL A 115 21.71 6.68 -7.27
CA VAL A 115 20.68 6.13 -8.16
C VAL A 115 20.66 4.61 -8.04
N CYS A 116 19.52 4.04 -7.62
CA CYS A 116 19.37 2.60 -7.52
C CYS A 116 19.30 1.93 -8.91
N PRO A 117 19.79 0.69 -9.03
CA PRO A 117 19.53 -0.13 -10.22
C PRO A 117 18.02 -0.27 -10.51
N PRO A 118 17.62 -0.50 -11.77
CA PRO A 118 16.21 -0.63 -12.12
C PRO A 118 15.58 -1.83 -11.39
N LEU A 119 14.37 -1.63 -10.87
CA LEU A 119 13.61 -2.67 -10.16
C LEU A 119 12.69 -3.47 -11.09
N GLU A 120 12.48 -3.00 -12.31
CA GLU A 120 11.64 -3.63 -13.32
C GLU A 120 12.42 -3.81 -14.62
N GLN A 121 12.09 -4.86 -15.37
CA GLN A 121 12.69 -5.11 -16.67
C GLN A 121 11.70 -5.72 -17.65
N LEU A 122 11.74 -5.25 -18.90
CA LEU A 122 11.04 -5.85 -20.03
C LEU A 122 12.03 -6.48 -21.00
N ARG A 123 11.61 -7.58 -21.64
CA ARG A 123 12.35 -8.25 -22.69
C ARG A 123 11.41 -8.72 -23.79
N SER A 124 11.81 -8.59 -25.06
CA SER A 124 11.05 -9.12 -26.18
C SER A 124 11.12 -10.65 -26.24
N CYS A 125 10.01 -11.29 -26.61
CA CYS A 125 9.92 -12.72 -26.90
C CYS A 125 9.38 -12.94 -28.32
N LYS A 126 9.85 -14.02 -28.96
CA LYS A 126 9.37 -14.48 -30.27
C LYS A 126 8.94 -15.94 -30.14
N LEU A 127 7.67 -16.19 -30.41
CA LEU A 127 7.08 -17.52 -30.51
C LEU A 127 6.87 -17.88 -31.99
N GLN A 128 6.31 -19.06 -32.25
CA GLN A 128 5.89 -19.46 -33.60
C GLN A 128 4.95 -18.41 -34.19
N GLU A 129 5.06 -18.17 -35.50
CA GLU A 129 4.20 -17.22 -36.20
C GLU A 129 2.73 -17.57 -36.02
N CYS A 130 1.88 -16.54 -36.00
CA CYS A 130 0.46 -16.74 -35.83
C CYS A 130 -0.15 -17.20 -37.15
N GLU A 131 -0.77 -18.38 -37.14
CA GLU A 131 -1.47 -18.93 -38.29
C GLU A 131 -2.98 -18.66 -38.16
N ALA A 132 -3.64 -18.42 -39.31
CA ALA A 132 -5.08 -18.28 -39.35
C ALA A 132 -5.73 -19.66 -39.15
N ASP A 133 -6.28 -19.88 -37.97
CA ASP A 133 -6.96 -21.10 -37.57
C ASP A 133 -8.48 -20.90 -37.42
N ASN A 134 -9.19 -21.96 -37.00
CA ASN A 134 -10.62 -21.86 -36.74
C ASN A 134 -10.94 -20.88 -35.59
N LEU A 135 -10.03 -20.69 -34.61
CA LEU A 135 -10.19 -19.65 -33.60
C LEU A 135 -10.19 -18.26 -34.24
N SER A 136 -9.30 -17.99 -35.18
CA SER A 136 -9.25 -16.72 -35.91
C SER A 136 -10.56 -16.43 -36.63
N VAL A 137 -11.16 -17.45 -37.26
CA VAL A 137 -12.47 -17.35 -37.90
C VAL A 137 -13.60 -17.15 -36.89
N MET A 138 -13.54 -17.74 -35.69
CA MET A 138 -14.57 -17.53 -34.68
C MET A 138 -14.47 -16.16 -33.99
N TYR A 139 -13.26 -15.73 -33.64
CA TYR A 139 -13.04 -14.54 -32.82
C TYR A 139 -12.88 -13.26 -33.63
N CYS A 140 -12.20 -13.30 -34.78
CA CYS A 140 -11.90 -12.12 -35.59
C CYS A 140 -12.82 -11.92 -36.80
N ARG A 141 -13.74 -12.85 -37.10
CA ARG A 141 -14.68 -12.69 -38.21
C ARG A 141 -15.59 -11.49 -38.00
N GLY A 142 -15.55 -10.57 -38.96
CA GLY A 142 -16.33 -9.33 -38.94
C GLY A 142 -15.85 -8.29 -37.92
N ARG A 143 -14.70 -8.51 -37.27
CA ARG A 143 -14.04 -7.52 -36.41
C ARG A 143 -12.93 -6.83 -37.17
N MET A 144 -12.67 -5.57 -36.81
CA MET A 144 -11.51 -4.83 -37.30
C MET A 144 -10.27 -5.22 -36.49
N ASP A 145 -9.10 -4.74 -36.91
CA ASP A 145 -7.90 -4.89 -36.12
C ASP A 145 -8.03 -4.09 -34.81
N GLY A 146 -7.67 -4.72 -33.69
CA GLY A 146 -7.87 -4.14 -32.36
C GLY A 146 -7.87 -5.18 -31.25
N ASN A 147 -7.95 -4.70 -30.01
CA ASN A 147 -7.99 -5.56 -28.81
C ASN A 147 -9.43 -5.76 -28.32
N TYR A 148 -9.71 -6.97 -27.85
CA TYR A 148 -11.02 -7.41 -27.44
C TYR A 148 -10.94 -8.25 -26.16
N GLY A 149 -11.84 -7.99 -25.22
CA GLY A 149 -12.09 -8.86 -24.08
C GLY A 149 -12.95 -10.08 -24.44
N TYR A 150 -13.00 -11.05 -23.53
CA TYR A 150 -13.88 -12.21 -23.64
C TYR A 150 -15.29 -11.86 -23.17
N ALA A 151 -16.31 -12.08 -24.02
CA ALA A 151 -17.69 -11.75 -23.68
C ALA A 151 -18.24 -12.57 -22.49
N GLU A 152 -17.81 -13.83 -22.38
CA GLU A 152 -18.21 -14.74 -21.29
C GLU A 152 -17.50 -14.43 -19.97
N ASN A 153 -16.34 -13.78 -20.03
CA ASN A 153 -15.57 -13.39 -18.85
C ASN A 153 -14.92 -12.02 -19.08
N PRO A 154 -15.67 -10.92 -18.88
CA PRO A 154 -15.18 -9.56 -19.14
C PRO A 154 -14.10 -9.11 -18.15
N CYS A 155 -13.90 -9.85 -17.05
CA CYS A 155 -12.98 -9.53 -15.96
C CYS A 155 -11.80 -10.49 -15.96
N ASN A 156 -11.12 -10.56 -17.11
CA ASN A 156 -10.02 -11.48 -17.33
C ASN A 156 -8.71 -10.70 -17.52
N GLU A 157 -7.63 -11.25 -16.99
CA GLU A 157 -6.27 -10.79 -17.30
C GLU A 157 -5.92 -11.11 -18.76
N LYS A 158 -6.53 -12.16 -19.34
CA LYS A 158 -6.36 -12.53 -20.74
C LYS A 158 -7.33 -11.77 -21.62
N TYR A 159 -6.85 -11.33 -22.76
CA TYR A 159 -7.62 -10.70 -23.83
C TYR A 159 -7.11 -11.20 -25.18
N TYR A 160 -7.67 -10.74 -26.28
CA TYR A 160 -7.16 -11.08 -27.60
C TYR A 160 -7.08 -9.87 -28.51
N SER A 161 -6.14 -9.89 -29.45
CA SER A 161 -6.00 -8.89 -30.49
C SER A 161 -6.23 -9.52 -31.85
N CYS A 162 -7.03 -8.89 -32.70
CA CYS A 162 -7.13 -9.22 -34.11
C CYS A 162 -6.16 -8.35 -34.88
N VAL A 163 -5.31 -8.97 -35.72
CA VAL A 163 -4.39 -8.27 -36.62
C VAL A 163 -4.42 -8.98 -37.96
N GLY A 164 -4.93 -8.33 -39.01
CA GLY A 164 -5.11 -8.94 -40.32
C GLY A 164 -5.97 -10.20 -40.29
N TYR A 165 -7.08 -10.18 -39.52
CA TYR A 165 -7.96 -11.33 -39.24
C TYR A 165 -7.35 -12.49 -38.42
N VAL A 166 -6.10 -12.36 -37.97
CA VAL A 166 -5.44 -13.39 -37.15
C VAL A 166 -5.72 -13.16 -35.67
N TYR A 167 -6.21 -14.19 -34.98
CA TYR A 167 -6.42 -14.17 -33.54
C TYR A 167 -5.09 -14.29 -32.80
N GLN A 168 -4.81 -13.36 -31.90
CA GLN A 168 -3.64 -13.42 -31.03
C GLN A 168 -4.08 -13.27 -29.59
N ARG A 169 -3.86 -14.29 -28.77
CA ARG A 169 -4.15 -14.21 -27.34
C ARG A 169 -3.08 -13.37 -26.65
N ARG A 170 -3.53 -12.51 -25.75
CA ARG A 170 -2.72 -11.58 -24.96
C ARG A 170 -2.99 -11.75 -23.47
N THR A 171 -2.03 -11.39 -22.65
CA THR A 171 -2.14 -11.43 -21.19
C THR A 171 -1.70 -10.10 -20.60
N CYS A 172 -2.54 -9.51 -19.76
CA CYS A 172 -2.22 -8.33 -18.98
C CYS A 172 -1.13 -8.63 -17.95
N PRO A 173 -0.37 -7.60 -17.52
CA PRO A 173 0.54 -7.74 -16.38
C PRO A 173 -0.20 -8.25 -15.13
N PRO A 174 0.50 -8.97 -14.22
CA PRO A 174 -0.12 -9.53 -13.03
C PRO A 174 -0.90 -8.49 -12.21
N GLY A 175 -2.14 -8.82 -11.85
CA GLY A 175 -3.02 -7.96 -11.05
C GLY A 175 -3.81 -6.91 -11.85
N LEU A 176 -3.68 -6.89 -13.18
CA LEU A 176 -4.47 -6.05 -14.07
C LEU A 176 -5.45 -6.89 -14.90
N ILE A 177 -6.56 -6.28 -15.27
CA ILE A 177 -7.57 -6.84 -16.18
C ILE A 177 -7.72 -5.97 -17.42
N PHE A 178 -8.04 -6.59 -18.55
CA PHE A 178 -8.22 -5.84 -19.79
C PHE A 178 -9.57 -5.11 -19.78
N ASN A 179 -9.54 -3.79 -20.00
CA ASN A 179 -10.74 -2.98 -20.15
C ASN A 179 -10.90 -2.57 -21.63
N MET A 180 -11.96 -3.07 -22.26
CA MET A 180 -12.25 -2.80 -23.69
C MET A 180 -12.63 -1.34 -23.96
N VAL A 181 -13.23 -0.64 -23.00
CA VAL A 181 -13.64 0.78 -23.16
C VAL A 181 -12.41 1.69 -23.16
N LYS A 182 -11.43 1.40 -22.32
CA LYS A 182 -10.16 2.14 -22.21
C LYS A 182 -9.06 1.59 -23.11
N ASP A 183 -9.33 0.49 -23.81
CA ASP A 183 -8.38 -0.28 -24.62
C ASP A 183 -7.02 -0.52 -23.93
N ARG A 184 -7.06 -0.85 -22.63
CA ARG A 184 -5.84 -1.07 -21.84
C ARG A 184 -6.09 -1.92 -20.60
N CYS A 185 -5.00 -2.50 -20.08
CA CYS A 185 -5.00 -3.18 -18.79
C CYS A 185 -5.13 -2.15 -17.66
N VAL A 186 -6.10 -2.33 -16.77
CA VAL A 186 -6.40 -1.48 -15.61
C VAL A 186 -6.60 -2.34 -14.36
N PHE A 187 -6.60 -1.74 -13.18
CA PHE A 187 -6.87 -2.49 -11.96
C PHE A 187 -8.33 -2.93 -11.90
N LEU A 188 -8.57 -4.09 -11.27
CA LEU A 188 -9.92 -4.66 -11.09
C LEU A 188 -10.92 -3.66 -10.49
N LYS A 189 -10.45 -2.85 -9.52
CA LYS A 189 -11.25 -1.81 -8.85
C LYS A 189 -11.73 -0.69 -9.78
N ASP A 190 -11.03 -0.47 -10.89
CA ASP A 190 -11.34 0.60 -11.84
C ASP A 190 -12.37 0.15 -12.91
N VAL A 191 -12.87 -1.09 -12.80
CA VAL A 191 -13.88 -1.67 -13.69
C VAL A 191 -15.13 -2.03 -12.87
N PRO A 192 -16.15 -1.15 -12.83
CA PRO A 192 -17.33 -1.33 -11.97
C PRO A 192 -18.11 -2.62 -12.24
N GLU A 193 -18.11 -3.09 -13.49
CA GLU A 193 -18.77 -4.35 -13.91
C GLU A 193 -18.13 -5.58 -13.25
N CYS A 194 -16.82 -5.52 -12.98
CA CYS A 194 -16.08 -6.61 -12.35
C CYS A 194 -16.28 -6.70 -10.85
N LEU A 195 -16.52 -5.58 -10.18
CA LEU A 195 -16.85 -5.54 -8.76
C LEU A 195 -18.21 -6.22 -8.48
N ARG A 196 -19.16 -6.13 -9.43
CA ARG A 196 -20.45 -6.81 -9.34
C ARG A 196 -20.35 -8.32 -9.57
N ALA A 197 -19.41 -8.78 -10.40
CA ALA A 197 -19.16 -10.19 -10.65
C ALA A 197 -18.54 -10.91 -9.43
N SER A 198 -17.74 -10.22 -8.60
CA SER A 198 -17.26 -10.76 -7.32
C SER A 198 -18.35 -10.87 -6.24
N SER A 199 -19.37 -10.01 -6.28
CA SER A 199 -20.56 -10.13 -5.41
C SER A 199 -21.60 -11.15 -5.92
N GLY A 200 -21.44 -11.66 -7.15
CA GLY A 200 -22.39 -12.56 -7.80
C GLY A 200 -22.25 -14.05 -7.41
N ARG A 201 -21.21 -14.44 -6.66
CA ARG A 201 -21.06 -15.80 -6.12
C ARG A 201 -21.59 -15.96 -4.69
N CYS A 202 -22.64 -15.24 -4.31
CA CYS A 202 -23.38 -15.51 -3.06
C CYS A 202 -24.91 -15.35 -3.16
N LEU A 203 -25.54 -15.58 -4.32
CA LEU A 203 -27.01 -15.63 -4.44
C LEU A 203 -27.55 -16.74 -5.37
N SER A 204 -26.95 -17.94 -5.33
CA SER A 204 -27.51 -19.15 -5.97
C SER A 204 -27.89 -20.27 -4.98
N LYS A 205 -28.04 -19.97 -3.68
CA LYS A 205 -28.65 -20.89 -2.70
C LYS A 205 -29.63 -20.13 -1.80
N ARG A 206 -30.67 -19.53 -2.39
CA ARG A 206 -31.85 -19.06 -1.63
C ARG A 206 -33.14 -18.94 -2.46
N ARG A 207 -33.33 -19.82 -3.45
CA ARG A 207 -34.60 -19.95 -4.19
C ARG A 207 -35.36 -21.27 -3.97
N HIS A 208 -34.87 -22.18 -3.14
CA HIS A 208 -35.57 -23.44 -2.80
C HIS A 208 -36.15 -23.52 -1.37
N LEU A 209 -36.10 -22.45 -0.58
CA LEU A 209 -36.64 -22.45 0.80
C LEU A 209 -37.71 -21.39 1.06
N LEU A 210 -38.26 -20.77 0.01
CA LEU A 210 -39.38 -19.81 0.11
C LEU A 210 -40.62 -20.20 -0.72
N GLN A 211 -40.64 -21.38 -1.34
CA GLN A 211 -41.84 -21.93 -1.98
C GLN A 211 -42.68 -22.86 -1.08
N LEU A 212 -42.24 -23.15 0.16
CA LEU A 212 -42.99 -23.97 1.12
C LEU A 212 -43.77 -23.18 2.18
N CYS A 213 -43.76 -21.84 2.13
CA CYS A 213 -44.56 -21.02 3.06
C CYS A 213 -45.71 -20.24 2.40
N ALA A 214 -45.91 -20.37 1.08
CA ALA A 214 -46.97 -19.66 0.35
C ALA A 214 -48.08 -20.57 -0.23
N PHE A 215 -48.00 -21.89 0.01
CA PHE A 215 -49.06 -22.86 -0.36
C PHE A 215 -50.02 -23.19 0.79
N GLY A 216 -49.88 -22.55 1.95
CA GLY A 216 -50.63 -22.90 3.15
C GLY A 216 -51.86 -22.07 3.47
N ILE A 217 -52.21 -21.00 2.73
CA ILE A 217 -53.22 -20.04 3.24
C ILE A 217 -54.31 -19.61 2.23
N LEU A 218 -54.31 -19.96 0.94
CA LEU A 218 -55.28 -19.29 0.03
C LEU A 218 -56.09 -20.07 -1.02
N VAL A 219 -56.05 -21.40 -1.12
CA VAL A 219 -56.94 -22.11 -2.07
C VAL A 219 -57.41 -23.47 -1.56
N ALA A 220 -58.40 -23.50 -0.65
CA ALA A 220 -59.33 -24.63 -0.51
C ALA A 220 -60.60 -24.33 0.33
N GLN A 221 -60.94 -23.05 0.58
CA GLN A 221 -62.28 -22.63 1.06
C GLN A 221 -63.19 -22.14 -0.06
N LEU A 222 -62.99 -22.64 -1.27
CA LEU A 222 -63.98 -22.59 -2.34
C LEU A 222 -64.05 -24.02 -2.88
N LEU A 223 -64.74 -24.93 -2.18
CA LEU A 223 -66.15 -25.20 -2.48
C LEU A 223 -66.38 -25.20 -4.00
N SER A 224 -66.56 -26.37 -4.58
CA SER A 224 -67.87 -26.79 -5.09
C SER A 224 -67.71 -27.80 -6.23
N CYS A 225 -68.59 -28.80 -6.17
CA CYS A 225 -69.09 -29.58 -7.29
C CYS A 225 -68.21 -30.70 -7.88
N ALA A 226 -68.74 -31.91 -7.65
CA ALA A 226 -68.94 -32.97 -8.66
C ALA A 226 -67.70 -33.83 -8.96
N ARG A 227 -67.72 -35.15 -8.79
CA ARG A 227 -68.73 -36.17 -9.14
C ARG A 227 -68.42 -37.44 -8.32
N MET A 228 -69.40 -38.10 -7.68
CA MET A 228 -70.17 -39.25 -8.23
C MET A 228 -69.20 -40.31 -8.79
N TYR A 229 -68.95 -41.44 -8.14
CA TYR A 229 -69.84 -42.46 -7.56
C TYR A 229 -69.15 -43.16 -6.39
#